data_AF-A0A937LGH8-F1
#
_entry.id   AF-A0A937LGH8-F1
#
_cell.length_a   1.000
_cell.length_b   1.000
_cell.length_c   1.000
_cell.angle_alpha   90.00
_cell.angle_beta   90.00
_cell.angle_gamma   90.00
#
_symmetry.space_group_name_H-M   'P 1'
#
loop_
_entity.id
_entity.type
_entity.pdbx_description
1 polymer ?
#
loop_
_entity_poly.entity_id
_entity_poly.type
_entity_poly.pdbx_seq_one_letter_code
_entity_poly.pdbx_strand_id
1 'polypeptide(L)'
;MKSTNNLVRIIAALLFGSLLFAQASAQGDQSLRGKLEQAIEIASQNTLQIVSLNQTALPNIFEVELNTGEILYSDISGDYLFAGDMYATTPTGLMNLSASTRQKRALDKIALIPEEEMIIFSPEEVKATITVFTDVDCTYCRALHGDLEDLMAYG
;
A
#
# COMPACT_ATOMS: atom_id res chain seq x y z
N MET A 1 -58.10 -1.35 -47.03
CA MET A 1 -57.66 -0.64 -45.80
C MET A 1 -57.59 -1.56 -44.56
N LYS A 2 -57.03 -2.78 -44.65
CA LYS A 2 -56.88 -3.71 -43.50
C LYS A 2 -55.43 -4.13 -43.19
N SER A 3 -54.47 -3.78 -44.06
CA SER A 3 -53.07 -4.24 -43.96
C SER A 3 -52.16 -3.36 -43.08
N THR A 4 -52.52 -2.09 -42.89
CA THR A 4 -51.70 -1.12 -42.14
C THR A 4 -51.77 -1.27 -40.62
N ASN A 5 -52.87 -1.82 -40.08
CA ASN A 5 -53.03 -1.99 -38.62
C ASN A 5 -52.21 -3.14 -38.03
N ASN A 6 -51.86 -4.16 -38.82
CA ASN A 6 -51.03 -5.27 -38.34
C ASN A 6 -49.53 -4.91 -38.32
N LEU A 7 -49.09 -4.03 -39.24
CA LEU A 7 -47.72 -3.52 -39.24
C LEU A 7 -47.42 -2.66 -38.00
N VAL A 8 -48.36 -1.78 -37.62
CA VAL A 8 -48.24 -0.91 -36.44
C VAL A 8 -48.22 -1.72 -35.14
N ARG A 9 -48.99 -2.83 -35.08
CA ARG A 9 -49.02 -3.74 -33.92
C ARG A 9 -47.73 -4.55 -33.75
N ILE A 10 -47.09 -4.96 -34.84
CA ILE A 10 -45.81 -5.69 -34.80
C ILE A 10 -44.66 -4.75 -34.40
N ILE A 11 -44.66 -3.51 -34.88
CA ILE A 11 -43.65 -2.50 -34.50
C ILE A 11 -43.79 -2.09 -33.03
N ALA A 12 -45.01 -1.96 -32.50
CA ALA A 12 -45.25 -1.64 -31.09
C ALA A 12 -44.83 -2.78 -30.14
N ALA A 13 -44.98 -4.05 -30.54
CA ALA A 13 -44.54 -5.20 -29.74
C ALA A 13 -43.01 -5.36 -29.71
N LEU A 14 -42.32 -4.99 -30.80
CA LEU A 14 -40.85 -4.99 -30.87
C LEU A 14 -40.20 -3.85 -30.06
N LEU A 15 -40.89 -2.72 -29.90
CA LEU A 15 -40.43 -1.58 -29.09
C LEU A 15 -40.67 -1.75 -27.59
N PHE A 16 -41.58 -2.63 -27.17
CA PHE A 16 -41.86 -2.90 -25.74
C PHE A 16 -41.04 -4.08 -25.18
N GLY A 17 -40.57 -5.00 -26.03
CA GLY A 17 -39.74 -6.14 -25.63
C GLY A 17 -38.27 -5.78 -25.33
N SER A 18 -37.79 -4.64 -25.84
CA SER A 18 -36.39 -4.20 -25.68
C SER A 18 -36.11 -3.41 -24.40
N LEU A 19 -37.14 -3.05 -23.63
CA LEU A 19 -36.99 -2.29 -22.38
C LEU A 19 -36.79 -3.17 -21.13
N LEU A 20 -36.91 -4.51 -21.23
CA LEU A 20 -36.80 -5.42 -20.08
C LEU A 20 -35.47 -6.18 -19.98
N PHE A 21 -34.51 -5.97 -20.90
CA PHE A 21 -33.20 -6.63 -20.87
C PHE A 21 -32.02 -5.73 -20.44
N ALA A 22 -32.27 -4.48 -20.02
CA ALA A 22 -31.22 -3.54 -19.63
C ALA A 22 -30.94 -3.47 -18.11
N GLN A 23 -31.60 -4.29 -17.28
CA GLN A 23 -31.36 -4.33 -15.83
C GLN A 23 -30.66 -5.63 -15.41
N ALA A 24 -29.45 -5.87 -15.93
CA ALA A 24 -28.66 -7.02 -15.52
C ALA A 24 -27.14 -6.75 -15.62
N SER A 25 -26.65 -5.70 -14.94
CA SER A 25 -25.23 -5.57 -14.56
C SER A 25 -24.95 -4.28 -13.75
N ALA A 26 -25.66 -4.08 -12.65
CA ALA A 26 -25.34 -3.02 -11.68
C ALA A 26 -25.29 -3.54 -10.23
N GLN A 27 -24.89 -4.80 -10.06
CA GLN A 27 -24.49 -5.33 -8.76
C GLN A 27 -22.96 -5.28 -8.66
N GLY A 28 -22.47 -4.20 -8.04
CA GLY A 28 -21.26 -4.23 -7.23
C GLY A 28 -19.95 -4.55 -7.93
N ASP A 29 -19.55 -3.76 -8.93
CA ASP A 29 -18.14 -3.67 -9.30
C ASP A 29 -17.46 -2.71 -8.30
N GLN A 30 -17.38 -3.14 -7.04
CA GLN A 30 -16.67 -2.38 -6.03
C GLN A 30 -15.18 -2.55 -6.34
N SER A 31 -14.52 -1.45 -6.72
CA SER A 31 -13.08 -1.46 -6.95
C SER A 31 -12.39 -2.11 -5.75
N LEU A 32 -11.32 -2.89 -6.01
CA LEU A 32 -10.55 -3.58 -4.95
C LEU A 32 -10.32 -2.67 -3.74
N ARG A 33 -9.89 -1.43 -4.00
CA ARG A 33 -9.72 -0.38 -2.99
C ARG A 33 -10.98 -0.14 -2.17
N GLY A 34 -12.12 0.11 -2.79
CA GLY A 34 -13.37 0.40 -2.07
C GLY A 34 -13.84 -0.76 -1.19
N LYS A 35 -13.55 -2.00 -1.57
CA LYS A 35 -13.85 -3.19 -0.75
C LYS A 35 -12.91 -3.30 0.45
N LEU A 36 -11.62 -3.07 0.23
CA LEU A 36 -10.62 -3.07 1.30
C LEU A 36 -10.86 -1.92 2.30
N GLU A 37 -11.23 -0.73 1.84
CA GLU A 37 -11.59 0.41 2.70
C GLU A 37 -12.78 0.06 3.62
N GLN A 38 -13.79 -0.62 3.07
CA GLN A 38 -14.93 -1.09 3.85
C GLN A 38 -14.52 -2.12 4.90
N ALA A 39 -13.65 -3.06 4.55
CA ALA A 39 -13.24 -4.17 5.41
C ALA A 39 -12.18 -3.79 6.45
N ILE A 40 -11.34 -2.79 6.18
CA ILE A 40 -10.20 -2.40 7.03
C ILE A 40 -10.51 -1.08 7.72
N GLU A 41 -10.75 -0.01 6.97
CA GLU A 41 -10.87 1.33 7.53
C GLU A 41 -12.18 1.48 8.29
N ILE A 42 -13.31 1.20 7.63
CA ILE A 42 -14.62 1.39 8.26
C ILE A 42 -14.82 0.41 9.42
N ALA A 43 -14.42 -0.85 9.25
CA ALA A 43 -14.54 -1.86 10.30
C ALA A 43 -13.67 -1.54 11.53
N SER A 44 -12.51 -0.92 11.35
CA SER A 44 -11.63 -0.48 12.44
C SER A 44 -11.99 0.92 12.99
N GLN A 45 -13.13 1.49 12.57
CA GLN A 45 -13.55 2.85 12.92
C GLN A 45 -12.47 3.90 12.58
N ASN A 46 -11.82 3.72 11.42
CA ASN A 46 -10.76 4.58 10.88
C ASN A 46 -9.47 4.59 11.72
N THR A 47 -9.25 3.57 12.57
CA THR A 47 -8.00 3.40 13.31
C THR A 47 -6.88 2.87 12.39
N LEU A 48 -7.22 1.91 11.52
CA LEU A 48 -6.35 1.41 10.45
C LEU A 48 -6.72 2.10 9.15
N GLN A 49 -5.73 2.61 8.42
CA GLN A 49 -5.92 3.31 7.16
C GLN A 49 -5.01 2.73 6.09
N ILE A 50 -5.52 2.58 4.87
CA ILE A 50 -4.77 2.10 3.73
C ILE A 50 -3.95 3.25 3.16
N VAL A 51 -2.65 3.25 3.46
CA VAL A 51 -1.69 4.23 2.95
C VAL A 51 -1.41 4.00 1.47
N SER A 52 -1.24 2.73 1.06
CA SER A 52 -0.95 2.41 -0.33
C SER A 52 -1.54 1.07 -0.75
N LEU A 53 -1.83 0.95 -2.04
CA LEU A 53 -2.30 -0.28 -2.69
C LEU A 53 -1.52 -0.44 -3.99
N ASN A 54 -0.54 -1.34 -4.01
CA ASN A 54 0.41 -1.48 -5.11
C ASN A 54 0.37 -2.90 -5.70
N GLN A 55 0.57 -3.02 -7.00
CA GLN A 55 0.71 -4.33 -7.64
C GLN A 55 2.03 -4.99 -7.21
N THR A 56 2.00 -6.27 -6.86
CA THR A 56 3.21 -7.04 -6.54
C THR A 56 3.82 -7.67 -7.80
N ALA A 57 4.98 -8.30 -7.64
CA ALA A 57 5.58 -9.12 -8.71
C ALA A 57 4.71 -10.33 -9.10
N LEU A 58 3.78 -10.76 -8.24
CA LEU A 58 2.82 -11.81 -8.55
C LEU A 58 1.59 -11.22 -9.26
N PRO A 59 1.10 -11.84 -10.35
CA PRO A 59 -0.09 -11.37 -11.03
C PRO A 59 -1.31 -11.45 -10.11
N ASN A 60 -2.18 -10.45 -10.19
CA ASN A 60 -3.43 -10.37 -9.43
C ASN A 60 -3.28 -10.34 -7.90
N ILE A 61 -2.06 -10.15 -7.39
CA ILE A 61 -1.79 -9.96 -5.96
C ILE A 61 -1.31 -8.53 -5.73
N PHE A 62 -1.94 -7.86 -4.78
CA PHE A 62 -1.69 -6.48 -4.41
C PHE A 62 -1.13 -6.41 -2.99
N GLU A 63 -0.13 -5.55 -2.81
CA GLU A 63 0.38 -5.14 -1.52
C GLU A 63 -0.50 -4.01 -0.98
N VAL A 64 -0.98 -4.18 0.25
CA VAL A 64 -1.81 -3.24 0.99
C VAL A 64 -1.01 -2.77 2.19
N GLU A 65 -0.63 -1.49 2.20
CA GLU A 65 0.10 -0.90 3.31
C GLU A 65 -0.85 -0.16 4.24
N LEU A 66 -0.71 -0.40 5.54
CA LEU A 66 -1.45 0.31 6.58
C LEU A 66 -0.64 1.47 7.20
N ASN A 67 -1.34 2.42 7.82
CA ASN A 67 -0.75 3.55 8.54
C ASN A 67 0.16 3.15 9.71
N THR A 68 -0.06 1.96 10.27
CA THR A 68 0.79 1.30 11.27
C THR A 68 2.14 0.84 10.70
N GLY A 69 2.28 0.75 9.38
CA GLY A 69 3.43 0.20 8.67
C GLY A 69 3.33 -1.30 8.41
N GLU A 70 2.25 -1.95 8.84
CA GLU A 70 1.96 -3.35 8.52
C GLU A 70 1.67 -3.50 7.02
N ILE A 71 2.11 -4.62 6.46
CA ILE A 71 1.88 -4.96 5.06
C ILE A 71 0.98 -6.19 5.04
N LEU A 72 -0.14 -6.05 4.35
CA LEU A 72 -1.04 -7.12 3.99
C LEU A 72 -0.97 -7.34 2.49
N TYR A 73 -1.44 -8.49 2.05
CA TYR A 73 -1.59 -8.79 0.65
C TYR A 73 -3.00 -9.26 0.37
N SER A 74 -3.53 -8.86 -0.76
CA SER A 74 -4.86 -9.28 -1.19
C SER A 74 -4.84 -9.69 -2.66
N ASP A 75 -5.69 -10.66 -3.00
CA ASP A 75 -5.95 -10.98 -4.39
C ASP A 75 -6.87 -9.93 -5.04
N ILE A 76 -7.02 -9.99 -6.36
CA ILE A 76 -7.83 -9.02 -7.12
C ILE A 76 -9.29 -8.95 -6.66
N SER A 77 -9.84 -10.02 -6.07
CA SER A 77 -11.21 -10.01 -5.55
C SER A 77 -11.37 -9.20 -4.27
N GLY A 78 -10.30 -9.01 -3.49
CA GLY A 78 -10.37 -8.39 -2.16
C GLY A 78 -11.06 -9.24 -1.09
N ASP A 79 -11.39 -10.50 -1.39
CA ASP A 79 -12.06 -11.42 -0.44
C ASP A 79 -11.10 -12.04 0.56
N TYR A 80 -9.83 -12.19 0.16
CA TYR A 80 -8.82 -12.84 0.98
C TYR A 80 -7.67 -11.88 1.23
N LEU A 81 -7.20 -11.87 2.48
CA LEU A 81 -5.99 -11.19 2.88
C LEU A 81 -5.05 -12.15 3.58
N PHE A 82 -3.75 -11.95 3.35
CA PHE A 82 -2.69 -12.63 4.07
C PHE A 82 -1.70 -11.62 4.63
N ALA A 83 -1.28 -11.87 5.87
CA ALA A 83 -0.31 -11.05 6.58
C ALA A 83 1.05 -11.75 6.59
N GLY A 84 2.12 -10.99 6.41
CA GLY A 84 3.48 -11.50 6.47
C GLY A 84 4.39 -10.91 5.40
N ASP A 85 5.47 -11.61 5.13
CA ASP A 85 6.48 -11.20 4.17
C ASP A 85 6.37 -12.00 2.87
N MET A 86 6.50 -11.31 1.73
CA MET A 86 6.64 -11.91 0.41
C MET A 86 8.12 -12.15 0.11
N TYR A 87 8.49 -13.40 -0.15
CA TYR A 87 9.84 -13.78 -0.55
C TYR A 87 9.89 -14.19 -2.02
N ALA A 88 10.85 -13.64 -2.75
CA ALA A 88 11.24 -14.14 -4.05
C ALA A 88 12.32 -15.22 -3.92
N THR A 89 12.17 -16.31 -4.65
CA THR A 89 13.24 -17.30 -4.80
C THR A 89 14.22 -16.82 -5.86
N THR A 90 15.48 -16.67 -5.47
CA THR A 90 16.59 -16.24 -6.34
C THR A 90 17.66 -17.34 -6.40
N PRO A 91 18.58 -17.31 -7.39
CA PRO A 91 19.70 -18.26 -7.44
C PRO A 91 20.57 -18.27 -6.17
N THR A 92 20.57 -17.18 -5.40
CA THR A 92 21.36 -17.01 -4.17
C THR A 92 20.57 -17.23 -2.88
N GLY A 93 19.28 -17.60 -2.97
CA GLY A 93 18.42 -17.83 -1.79
C GLY A 93 17.11 -17.04 -1.83
N LEU A 94 16.49 -16.86 -0.66
CA LEU A 94 15.23 -16.12 -0.51
C LEU A 94 15.51 -14.61 -0.34
N MET A 95 14.84 -13.78 -1.13
CA MET A 95 14.88 -12.32 -1.05
C MET A 95 13.55 -11.79 -0.53
N ASN A 96 13.58 -11.08 0.60
CA ASN A 96 12.38 -10.49 1.21
C ASN A 96 11.99 -9.20 0.48
N LEU A 97 10.90 -9.24 -0.29
CA LEU A 97 10.40 -8.09 -1.05
C LEU A 97 9.74 -7.05 -0.13
N SER A 98 9.03 -7.51 0.90
CA SER A 98 8.33 -6.65 1.86
C SER A 98 9.31 -5.82 2.71
N ALA A 99 10.49 -6.38 3.00
CA ALA A 99 11.55 -5.66 3.70
C ALA A 99 12.02 -4.42 2.94
N SER A 100 12.12 -4.50 1.60
CA SER A 100 12.47 -3.36 0.75
C SER A 100 11.40 -2.27 0.79
N THR A 101 10.11 -2.63 0.77
CA THR A 101 9.02 -1.65 0.95
C THR A 101 9.12 -0.97 2.32
N ARG A 102 9.31 -1.74 3.40
CA ARG A 102 9.48 -1.18 4.76
C ARG A 102 10.69 -0.25 4.87
N GLN A 103 11.80 -0.62 4.25
CA GLN A 103 13.01 0.20 4.25
C GLN A 103 12.77 1.54 3.55
N LYS A 104 12.14 1.52 2.37
CA LYS A 104 11.79 2.74 1.65
C LYS A 104 10.91 3.66 2.50
N ARG A 105 9.87 3.11 3.13
CA ARG A 105 9.01 3.88 4.04
C ARG A 105 9.77 4.49 5.20
N ALA A 106 10.70 3.76 5.81
CA ALA A 106 11.51 4.29 6.90
C ALA A 106 12.37 5.47 6.42
N LEU A 107 12.98 5.36 5.23
CA LEU A 107 13.73 6.45 4.62
C LEU A 107 12.85 7.66 4.30
N ASP A 108 11.65 7.43 3.74
CA ASP A 108 10.69 8.49 3.45
C ASP A 108 10.28 9.23 4.74
N LYS A 109 10.10 8.51 5.85
CA LYS A 109 9.82 9.12 7.17
C LYS A 109 11.00 9.91 7.72
N ILE A 110 12.23 9.39 7.61
CA ILE A 110 13.43 10.07 8.07
C ILE A 110 13.66 11.37 7.27
N ALA A 111 13.42 11.34 5.96
CA ALA A 111 13.59 12.48 5.07
C ALA A 111 12.62 13.64 5.36
N LEU A 112 11.54 13.41 6.11
CA LEU A 112 10.58 14.43 6.52
C LEU A 112 10.98 15.17 7.80
N ILE A 113 12.02 14.72 8.49
CA ILE A 113 12.47 15.35 9.74
C ILE A 113 13.29 16.60 9.39
N PRO A 114 12.93 17.79 9.90
CA PRO A 114 13.68 19.01 9.64
C PRO A 114 15.09 18.96 10.27
N GLU A 115 16.10 19.46 9.57
CA GLU A 115 17.48 19.48 10.07
C GLU A 115 17.63 20.35 11.33
N GLU A 116 16.80 21.39 11.49
CA GLU A 116 16.78 22.25 12.67
C GLU A 116 16.36 21.53 13.96
N GLU A 117 15.71 20.36 13.83
CA GLU A 117 15.35 19.50 14.96
C GLU A 117 16.44 18.44 15.26
N MET A 118 17.53 18.43 14.49
CA MET A 118 18.61 17.45 14.60
C MET A 118 19.86 18.02 15.28
N ILE A 119 20.62 17.14 15.93
CA ILE A 119 21.98 17.41 16.36
C ILE A 119 22.92 16.76 15.34
N ILE A 120 23.63 17.57 14.57
CA ILE A 120 24.47 17.11 13.46
C ILE A 120 25.94 17.15 13.87
N PHE A 121 26.59 15.99 13.83
CA PHE A 121 28.05 15.84 13.95
C PHE A 121 28.60 15.49 12.57
N SER A 122 29.60 16.25 12.10
CA SER A 122 30.15 16.09 10.75
C SER A 122 31.68 16.05 10.78
N PRO A 123 32.32 15.02 10.21
CA PRO A 123 33.77 14.98 10.02
C PRO A 123 34.20 15.83 8.82
N GLU A 124 35.51 16.04 8.64
CA GLU A 124 36.04 16.77 7.49
C GLU A 124 35.75 16.08 6.14
N GLU A 125 35.87 14.75 6.09
CA GLU A 125 35.52 13.93 4.94
C GLU A 125 34.35 13.01 5.30
N VAL A 126 33.22 13.15 4.61
CA VAL A 126 32.02 12.34 4.85
C VAL A 126 31.98 11.17 3.86
N LYS A 127 32.12 9.94 4.36
CA LYS A 127 31.98 8.71 3.57
C LYS A 127 30.60 8.08 3.75
N ALA A 128 29.98 8.27 4.90
CA ALA A 128 28.64 7.78 5.20
C ALA A 128 27.87 8.73 6.12
N THR A 129 26.55 8.61 6.12
CA THR A 129 25.67 9.35 7.03
C THR A 129 24.82 8.37 7.81
N ILE A 130 24.73 8.58 9.13
CA ILE A 130 23.95 7.75 10.04
C ILE A 130 22.99 8.67 10.80
N THR A 131 21.69 8.44 10.64
CA THR A 131 20.66 9.11 11.43
C THR A 131 20.27 8.21 12.61
N VAL A 132 20.41 8.71 13.84
CA VAL A 132 20.15 7.94 15.06
C VAL A 132 19.05 8.62 15.87
N PHE A 133 17.97 7.89 16.16
CA PHE A 133 17.03 8.28 17.21
C PHE A 133 17.62 7.87 18.57
N THR A 134 17.94 8.85 19.40
CA THR A 134 18.66 8.67 20.66
C THR A 134 17.82 9.20 21.83
N ASP A 135 18.08 8.69 23.04
CA ASP A 135 17.44 9.10 24.28
C ASP A 135 18.52 9.27 25.36
N VAL A 136 18.35 10.28 26.23
CA VAL A 136 19.30 10.61 27.32
C VAL A 136 19.41 9.48 28.36
N ASP A 137 18.33 8.73 28.58
CA ASP A 137 18.27 7.66 29.56
C ASP A 137 18.71 6.30 28.98
N CYS A 138 18.85 6.20 27.65
CA CYS A 138 19.27 5.00 26.95
C CYS A 138 20.78 4.70 27.14
N THR A 139 21.09 3.67 27.93
CA THR A 139 22.48 3.26 28.23
C THR A 139 23.29 2.91 26.98
N TYR A 140 22.67 2.25 25.99
CA TYR A 140 23.35 1.92 24.72
C TYR A 140 23.60 3.15 23.86
N CYS A 141 22.70 4.12 23.89
CA CYS A 141 22.84 5.36 23.16
C CYS A 141 24.00 6.18 23.73
N ARG A 142 24.14 6.24 25.06
CA ARG A 142 25.32 6.85 25.71
C ARG A 142 26.63 6.16 25.33
N ALA A 143 26.64 4.83 25.21
CA ALA A 143 27.81 4.09 24.76
C ALA A 143 28.17 4.47 23.31
N LEU A 144 27.19 4.50 22.40
CA LEU A 144 27.39 4.92 21.00
C LEU A 144 27.95 6.35 20.91
N HIS A 145 27.43 7.28 21.71
CA HIS A 145 27.96 8.64 21.77
C HIS A 145 29.40 8.72 22.33
N GLY A 146 29.82 7.73 23.12
CA GLY A 146 31.21 7.60 23.59
C GLY A 146 32.17 7.24 22.46
N ASP A 147 31.71 6.50 21.46
CA ASP A 147 32.50 6.08 20.28
C ASP A 147 32.46 7.11 19.13
N LEU A 148 31.85 8.28 19.36
CA LEU A 148 31.59 9.27 18.30
C LEU A 148 32.89 9.82 17.67
N GLU A 149 33.94 10.02 18.47
CA GLU A 149 35.24 10.50 17.96
C GLU A 149 35.85 9.50 16.96
N ASP A 150 35.83 8.21 17.28
CA ASP A 150 36.34 7.16 16.41
C ASP A 150 35.51 7.06 15.12
N LEU A 151 34.18 7.13 15.23
CA LEU A 151 33.28 7.14 14.06
C LEU A 151 33.55 8.33 13.13
N MET A 152 33.71 9.53 13.69
CA MET A 152 34.06 10.72 12.91
C MET A 152 35.46 10.60 12.28
N ALA A 153 36.42 9.94 12.93
CA ALA A 153 37.75 9.73 12.38
C ALA A 153 37.77 8.77 11.18
N TYR A 154 36.84 7.80 11.10
CA TYR A 154 36.73 6.90 9.96
C TYR A 154 36.14 7.58 8.70
N GLY A 155 35.33 8.62 8.91
CA GLY A 155 34.62 9.38 7.86
C GLY A 155 33.29 8.76 7.46
#